data_AF-A0A939WSR3-F1
#
_entry.id   AF-A0A939WSR3-F1
#
_cell.length_a   1.000
_cell.length_b   1.000
_cell.length_c   1.000
_cell.angle_alpha   90.00
_cell.angle_beta   90.00
_cell.angle_gamma   90.00
#
_symmetry.space_group_name_H-M   'P 1'
#
loop_
_entity.id
_entity.type
_entity.pdbx_description
1 polymer ?
#
loop_
_entity_poly.entity_id
_entity_poly.type
_entity_poly.pdbx_seq_one_letter_code
_entity_poly.pdbx_strand_id
1 'polypeptide(L)'
;MGTTTEEARRLRELCEKYELENREILAKYTDEQLAAIYNGIGPEAFPQWLRAALDAVHPSLAPVAFIHDVEWHESDGSEESFAESNARFRRNGCTVACAAFGWWRPRRYKVMWDAVKFARVCQRFGWSAWRAPYEARQKGGAA
;
A
#
# COMPACT_ATOMS: atom_id res chain seq x y z
N MET A 1 1.67 4.06 17.05
CA MET A 1 2.49 2.86 17.30
C MET A 1 2.91 2.34 15.94
N GLY A 2 4.20 2.18 15.68
CA GLY A 2 4.67 1.63 14.40
C GLY A 2 4.23 0.18 14.22
N THR A 3 4.16 -0.28 12.97
CA THR A 3 3.92 -1.68 12.62
C THR A 3 5.05 -2.53 13.17
N THR A 4 4.69 -3.53 13.97
CA THR A 4 5.62 -4.51 14.53
C THR A 4 5.89 -5.62 13.52
N THR A 5 6.94 -6.42 13.74
CA THR A 5 7.23 -7.62 12.94
C THR A 5 6.03 -8.56 12.88
N GLU A 6 5.34 -8.76 14.00
CA GLU A 6 4.14 -9.61 14.06
C GLU A 6 2.98 -9.04 13.24
N GLU A 7 2.79 -7.71 13.23
CA GLU A 7 1.77 -7.09 12.39
C GLU A 7 2.17 -7.18 10.91
N ALA A 8 3.44 -7.01 10.56
CA ALA A 8 3.92 -7.19 9.18
C ALA A 8 3.69 -8.63 8.67
N ARG A 9 3.96 -9.64 9.51
CA ARG A 9 3.66 -11.05 9.21
C ARG A 9 2.17 -11.26 8.98
N ARG A 10 1.34 -10.75 9.89
CA ARG A 10 -0.12 -10.83 9.77
C ARG A 10 -0.63 -10.16 8.49
N LEU A 11 -0.09 -9.00 8.13
CA LEU A 11 -0.46 -8.29 6.89
C LEU A 11 -0.05 -9.11 5.66
N ARG A 12 1.14 -9.71 5.65
CA ARG A 12 1.58 -10.63 4.61
C ARG A 12 0.64 -11.83 4.46
N GLU A 13 0.25 -12.46 5.56
CA GLU A 13 -0.71 -13.57 5.54
C GLU A 13 -2.08 -13.15 5.00
N LEU A 14 -2.54 -11.93 5.31
CA LEU A 14 -3.77 -11.38 4.76
C LEU A 14 -3.66 -11.12 3.25
N CYS A 15 -2.50 -10.66 2.76
CA CYS A 15 -2.24 -10.49 1.33
C CYS A 15 -2.36 -11.81 0.58
N GLU A 16 -1.82 -12.90 1.14
CA GLU A 16 -1.97 -14.26 0.59
C GLU A 16 -3.41 -14.74 0.67
N LYS A 17 -4.06 -14.62 1.83
CA LYS A 17 -5.44 -15.05 2.05
C LYS A 17 -6.44 -14.40 1.09
N TYR A 18 -6.24 -13.12 0.77
CA TYR A 18 -7.10 -12.39 -0.15
C TYR A 18 -6.65 -12.49 -1.61
N GLU A 19 -5.58 -13.25 -1.87
CA GLU A 19 -4.98 -13.42 -3.20
C GLU A 19 -4.71 -12.06 -3.88
N LEU A 20 -4.18 -11.11 -3.13
CA LEU A 20 -3.94 -9.76 -3.66
C LEU A 20 -2.94 -9.80 -4.82
N GLU A 21 -3.16 -8.93 -5.80
CA GLU A 21 -2.26 -8.74 -6.92
C GLU A 21 -0.89 -8.27 -6.41
N ASN A 22 0.19 -8.81 -7.00
CA ASN A 22 1.60 -8.50 -6.71
C ASN A 22 2.05 -8.84 -5.27
N ARG A 23 1.34 -9.68 -4.54
CA ARG A 23 1.72 -10.11 -3.17
C ARG A 23 3.08 -10.80 -3.10
N GLU A 24 3.53 -11.40 -4.20
CA GLU A 24 4.84 -12.04 -4.34
C GLU A 24 6.02 -11.09 -4.11
N ILE A 25 5.83 -9.77 -4.30
CA ILE A 25 6.85 -8.76 -3.98
C ILE A 25 7.28 -8.81 -2.51
N LEU A 26 6.36 -9.23 -1.63
CA LEU A 26 6.61 -9.31 -0.19
C LEU A 26 7.63 -10.40 0.17
N ALA A 27 7.80 -11.40 -0.69
CA ALA A 27 8.73 -12.52 -0.47
C ALA A 27 10.20 -12.11 -0.57
N LYS A 28 10.50 -10.94 -1.13
CA LYS A 28 11.86 -10.40 -1.25
C LYS A 28 12.44 -9.90 0.08
N TYR A 29 11.60 -9.74 1.09
CA TYR A 29 11.94 -9.08 2.35
C TYR A 29 11.67 -9.99 3.56
N THR A 30 12.36 -9.79 4.67
CA THR A 30 11.97 -10.37 5.96
C THR A 30 10.79 -9.60 6.58
N ASP A 31 10.12 -10.17 7.57
CA ASP A 31 9.03 -9.48 8.26
C ASP A 31 9.52 -8.17 8.93
N GLU A 32 10.76 -8.15 9.43
CA GLU A 32 11.38 -6.96 10.01
C GLU A 32 11.63 -5.88 8.96
N GLN A 33 12.12 -6.27 7.78
CA GLN A 33 12.34 -5.36 6.66
C GLN A 33 11.00 -4.81 6.15
N LEU A 34 9.96 -5.64 6.04
CA LEU A 34 8.63 -5.19 5.68
C LEU A 34 8.04 -4.24 6.71
N ALA A 35 8.20 -4.53 8.01
CA ALA A 35 7.79 -3.62 9.07
C ALA A 35 8.54 -2.27 8.95
N ALA A 36 9.83 -2.30 8.66
CA ALA A 36 10.63 -1.09 8.45
C ALA A 36 10.20 -0.30 7.21
N ILE A 37 9.93 -0.98 6.08
CA ILE A 37 9.44 -0.35 4.85
C ILE A 37 8.07 0.30 5.10
N TYR A 38 7.14 -0.46 5.67
CA TYR A 38 5.79 0.01 5.96
C TYR A 38 5.76 1.11 7.02
N ASN A 39 6.76 1.18 7.92
CA ASN A 39 6.91 2.31 8.84
C ASN A 39 7.61 3.52 8.20
N GLY A 40 8.58 3.27 7.31
CA GLY A 40 9.42 4.29 6.66
C GLY A 40 8.75 4.98 5.47
N ILE A 41 7.87 4.26 4.77
CA ILE A 41 6.92 4.78 3.77
C ILE A 41 5.55 5.02 4.41
N GLY A 42 5.39 4.53 5.63
CA GLY A 42 4.21 4.66 6.46
C GLY A 42 3.82 6.09 6.80
N PRO A 43 2.84 6.24 7.71
CA PRO A 43 2.16 7.50 7.99
C PRO A 43 3.14 8.67 7.95
N GLU A 44 4.21 8.65 8.74
CA GLU A 44 5.58 9.09 8.37
C GLU A 44 5.77 10.07 7.20
N ALA A 45 5.79 9.50 6.00
CA ALA A 45 6.02 10.14 4.71
C ALA A 45 4.72 10.56 4.00
N PHE A 46 3.58 10.01 4.43
CA PHE A 46 2.27 10.40 3.95
C PHE A 46 1.79 11.71 4.58
N PRO A 47 1.17 12.60 3.78
CA PRO A 47 0.45 13.76 4.32
C PRO A 47 -0.51 13.33 5.44
N GLN A 48 -0.64 14.15 6.48
CA GLN A 48 -1.47 13.86 7.67
C GLN A 48 -2.92 13.47 7.32
N TRP A 49 -3.45 13.99 6.20
CA TRP A 49 -4.79 13.66 5.70
C TRP A 49 -4.92 12.21 5.18
N LEU A 50 -3.85 11.60 4.65
CA LEU A 50 -3.85 10.22 4.17
C LEU A 50 -3.76 9.24 5.34
N ARG A 51 -3.01 9.59 6.40
CA ARG A 51 -2.99 8.84 7.68
C ARG A 51 -4.37 8.81 8.35
N ALA A 52 -5.03 9.96 8.42
CA ALA A 52 -6.36 10.07 9.03
C ALA A 52 -7.44 9.34 8.23
N ALA A 53 -7.30 9.30 6.90
CA ALA A 53 -8.24 8.62 6.03
C ALA A 53 -8.05 7.10 6.04
N LEU A 54 -6.80 6.67 6.18
CA LEU A 54 -6.42 5.31 6.55
C LEU A 54 -7.15 4.94 7.87
N ASP A 55 -6.92 5.64 8.98
CA ASP A 55 -7.53 5.36 10.30
C ASP A 55 -9.08 5.27 10.30
N ALA A 56 -9.77 6.07 9.48
CA ALA A 56 -11.23 6.09 9.42
C ALA A 56 -11.87 4.88 8.68
N VAL A 57 -11.08 4.07 7.96
CA VAL A 57 -11.56 2.99 7.07
C VAL A 57 -10.88 1.63 7.38
N HIS A 58 -9.97 1.62 8.37
CA HIS A 58 -8.60 1.11 8.22
C HIS A 58 -8.31 -0.41 8.18
N PRO A 59 -8.94 -1.30 8.98
CA PRO A 59 -8.36 -2.63 9.18
C PRO A 59 -8.37 -3.51 7.92
N SER A 60 -9.38 -3.36 7.06
CA SER A 60 -9.50 -4.17 5.85
C SER A 60 -8.62 -3.68 4.71
N LEU A 61 -8.21 -2.40 4.67
CA LEU A 61 -7.32 -1.89 3.63
C LEU A 61 -5.84 -1.93 4.03
N ALA A 62 -5.53 -2.21 5.30
CA ALA A 62 -4.15 -2.37 5.77
C ALA A 62 -3.28 -3.30 4.88
N PRO A 63 -3.71 -4.53 4.49
CA PRO A 63 -2.90 -5.37 3.60
C PRO A 63 -2.72 -4.79 2.18
N VAL A 64 -3.68 -3.98 1.71
CA VAL A 64 -3.58 -3.30 0.41
C VAL A 64 -2.54 -2.19 0.46
N ALA A 65 -2.57 -1.37 1.51
CA ALA A 65 -1.55 -0.34 1.75
C ALA A 65 -0.17 -0.97 1.96
N PHE A 66 -0.10 -2.13 2.61
CA PHE A 66 1.16 -2.84 2.85
C PHE A 66 1.89 -3.23 1.56
N ILE A 67 1.19 -3.82 0.58
CA ILE A 67 1.79 -4.12 -0.74
C ILE A 67 2.19 -2.82 -1.45
N HIS A 68 1.32 -1.80 -1.41
CA HIS A 68 1.55 -0.52 -2.08
C HIS A 68 2.81 0.19 -1.58
N ASP A 69 3.04 0.19 -0.26
CA ASP A 69 4.26 0.77 0.31
C ASP A 69 5.52 0.03 -0.17
N VAL A 70 5.47 -1.30 -0.29
CA VAL A 70 6.60 -2.09 -0.80
C VAL A 70 6.84 -1.83 -2.28
N GLU A 71 5.79 -1.69 -3.09
CA GLU A 71 5.92 -1.29 -4.50
C GLU A 71 6.60 0.07 -4.65
N TRP A 72 6.25 1.02 -3.77
CA TRP A 72 6.82 2.37 -3.80
C TRP A 72 8.25 2.38 -3.28
N HIS A 73 8.57 1.52 -2.30
CA HIS A 73 9.94 1.26 -1.90
C HIS A 73 10.78 0.80 -3.10
N GLU A 74 10.27 -0.13 -3.90
CA GLU A 74 10.93 -0.68 -5.09
C GLU A 74 10.83 0.20 -6.34
N SER A 75 10.26 1.41 -6.23
CA SER A 75 10.03 2.31 -7.37
C SER A 75 11.18 2.37 -8.38
N ASP A 76 10.82 2.19 -9.65
CA ASP A 76 11.70 2.33 -10.81
C ASP A 76 11.73 3.77 -11.36
N GLY A 77 10.96 4.69 -10.75
CA GLY A 77 10.83 6.08 -11.17
C GLY A 77 10.01 6.29 -12.45
N SER A 78 9.40 5.25 -13.02
CA SER A 78 8.61 5.37 -14.26
C SER A 78 7.15 5.77 -13.99
N GLU A 79 6.54 6.47 -14.94
CA GLU A 79 5.14 6.91 -14.82
C GLU A 79 4.14 5.76 -15.02
N GLU A 80 4.51 4.79 -15.86
CA GLU A 80 3.69 3.60 -16.15
C GLU A 80 3.55 2.71 -14.91
N SER A 81 4.66 2.37 -14.25
CA SER A 81 4.65 1.56 -13.03
C SER A 81 3.95 2.28 -11.86
N PHE A 82 4.09 3.61 -11.77
CA PHE A 82 3.37 4.44 -10.82
C PHE A 82 1.85 4.37 -11.04
N ALA A 83 1.41 4.53 -12.29
CA ALA A 83 0.01 4.43 -12.65
C ALA A 83 -0.57 3.04 -12.37
N GLU A 84 0.20 2.00 -12.68
CA GLU A 84 -0.19 0.62 -12.46
C GLU A 84 -0.24 0.25 -10.97
N SER A 85 0.72 0.70 -10.15
CA SER A 85 0.67 0.53 -8.68
C SER A 85 -0.60 1.17 -8.07
N ASN A 86 -0.96 2.38 -8.50
CA ASN A 86 -2.20 3.03 -8.05
C ASN A 86 -3.46 2.31 -8.57
N ALA A 87 -3.44 1.81 -9.80
CA ALA A 87 -4.54 1.02 -10.35
C ALA A 87 -4.72 -0.30 -9.57
N ARG A 88 -3.62 -0.94 -9.17
CA ARG A 88 -3.60 -2.14 -8.34
C ARG A 88 -4.12 -1.90 -6.94
N PHE A 89 -3.77 -0.78 -6.30
CA PHE A 89 -4.35 -0.38 -5.01
C PHE A 89 -5.88 -0.40 -5.06
N ARG A 90 -6.46 0.17 -6.13
CA ARG A 90 -7.91 0.16 -6.35
C ARG A 90 -8.45 -1.26 -6.48
N ARG A 91 -7.84 -2.11 -7.32
CA ARG A 91 -8.32 -3.48 -7.57
C ARG A 91 -8.22 -4.34 -6.30
N ASN A 92 -7.07 -4.31 -5.62
CA ASN A 92 -6.86 -5.01 -4.35
C ASN A 92 -7.84 -4.53 -3.26
N GLY A 93 -8.11 -3.23 -3.16
CA GLY A 93 -9.13 -2.70 -2.24
C GLY A 93 -10.54 -3.22 -2.52
N CYS A 94 -10.91 -3.35 -3.80
CA CYS A 94 -12.16 -3.99 -4.19
C CYS A 94 -12.18 -5.49 -3.85
N THR A 95 -11.08 -6.20 -4.09
CA THR A 95 -10.93 -7.62 -3.74
C THR A 95 -11.13 -7.85 -2.25
N VAL A 96 -10.46 -7.06 -1.39
CA VAL A 96 -10.64 -7.19 0.06
C VAL A 96 -12.06 -6.83 0.48
N ALA A 97 -12.66 -5.79 -0.10
CA ALA A 97 -14.05 -5.44 0.21
C ALA A 97 -15.02 -6.59 -0.13
N CYS A 98 -14.81 -7.25 -1.28
CA CYS A 98 -15.58 -8.41 -1.71
C CYS A 98 -15.44 -9.60 -0.76
N ALA A 99 -14.22 -9.87 -0.30
CA ALA A 99 -13.90 -11.00 0.56
C ALA A 99 -14.33 -10.78 2.02
N ALA A 100 -14.20 -9.55 2.54
CA ALA A 100 -14.51 -9.21 3.92
C ALA A 100 -16.00 -8.94 4.17
N PHE A 101 -16.77 -8.56 3.15
CA PHE A 101 -18.16 -8.13 3.29
C PHE A 101 -19.09 -8.74 2.22
N GLY A 102 -20.17 -9.36 2.68
CA GLY A 102 -21.27 -9.80 1.80
C GLY A 102 -21.86 -8.64 1.00
N TRP A 103 -22.39 -8.93 -0.19
CA TRP A 103 -22.83 -7.91 -1.16
C TRP A 103 -23.93 -6.99 -0.63
N TRP A 104 -24.79 -7.45 0.29
CA TRP A 104 -25.85 -6.64 0.91
C TRP A 104 -25.34 -5.67 1.99
N ARG A 105 -24.08 -5.74 2.41
CA ARG A 105 -23.54 -4.87 3.47
C ARG A 105 -23.06 -3.53 2.88
N PRO A 106 -23.63 -2.37 3.28
CA PRO A 106 -23.20 -1.06 2.79
C PRO A 106 -21.71 -0.77 2.98
N ARG A 107 -21.12 -1.33 4.05
CA ARG A 107 -19.69 -1.20 4.37
C ARG A 107 -18.79 -1.70 3.23
N ARG A 108 -19.22 -2.72 2.46
CA ARG A 108 -18.50 -3.20 1.27
C ARG A 108 -18.22 -2.07 0.30
N TYR A 109 -19.28 -1.35 -0.07
CA TYR A 109 -19.20 -0.27 -1.05
C TYR A 109 -18.47 0.95 -0.52
N LYS A 110 -18.56 1.22 0.78
CA LYS A 110 -17.73 2.24 1.41
C LYS A 110 -16.24 1.92 1.25
N VAL A 111 -15.81 0.70 1.58
CA VAL A 111 -14.39 0.30 1.43
C VAL A 111 -13.94 0.36 -0.04
N MET A 112 -14.78 -0.07 -0.98
CA MET A 112 -14.48 0.08 -2.42
C MET A 112 -14.32 1.54 -2.83
N TRP A 113 -15.23 2.40 -2.37
CA TRP A 113 -15.18 3.83 -2.67
C TRP A 113 -13.93 4.49 -2.07
N ASP A 114 -13.58 4.13 -0.84
CA ASP A 114 -12.36 4.62 -0.18
C ASP A 114 -11.10 4.16 -0.94
N ALA A 115 -11.04 2.90 -1.38
CA ALA A 115 -9.93 2.40 -2.20
C ALA A 115 -9.79 3.15 -3.54
N VAL A 116 -10.91 3.40 -4.23
CA VAL A 116 -10.93 4.21 -5.46
C VAL A 116 -10.48 5.64 -5.19
N LYS A 117 -10.95 6.23 -4.09
CA LYS A 117 -10.57 7.59 -3.69
C LYS A 117 -9.08 7.66 -3.42
N PHE A 118 -8.50 6.76 -2.62
CA PHE A 118 -7.07 6.76 -2.33
C PHE A 118 -6.23 6.58 -3.57
N ALA A 119 -6.55 5.61 -4.42
CA ALA A 119 -5.85 5.41 -5.69
C ALA A 119 -5.83 6.69 -6.54
N ARG A 120 -6.94 7.43 -6.63
CA ARG A 120 -7.02 8.70 -7.38
C ARG A 120 -6.18 9.80 -6.75
N VAL A 121 -6.18 9.90 -5.42
CA VAL A 121 -5.40 10.93 -4.73
C VAL A 121 -3.91 10.63 -4.81
N CYS A 122 -3.50 9.37 -4.64
CA CYS A 122 -2.13 8.92 -4.88
C CYS A 122 -1.71 9.18 -6.32
N GLN A 123 -2.54 8.86 -7.32
CA GLN A 123 -2.25 9.17 -8.73
C GLN A 123 -2.00 10.66 -8.96
N ARG A 124 -2.78 11.54 -8.31
CA ARG A 124 -2.73 12.97 -8.55
C ARG A 124 -1.55 13.66 -7.84
N PHE A 125 -1.17 13.19 -6.66
CA PHE A 125 -0.22 13.90 -5.77
C PHE A 125 0.97 13.05 -5.30
N GLY A 126 1.00 11.77 -5.64
CA GLY A 126 1.99 10.81 -5.14
C GLY A 126 3.30 10.74 -5.92
N TRP A 127 3.41 11.44 -7.06
CA TRP A 127 4.55 11.30 -7.97
C TRP A 127 5.91 11.58 -7.33
N SER A 128 6.01 12.63 -6.51
CA SER A 128 7.26 12.95 -5.80
C SER A 128 7.66 11.85 -4.81
N ALA A 129 6.68 11.28 -4.11
CA ALA A 129 6.92 10.19 -3.16
C ALA A 129 7.29 8.88 -3.89
N TRP A 130 6.68 8.59 -5.05
CA TRP A 130 7.10 7.48 -5.92
C TRP A 130 8.57 7.61 -6.34
N ARG A 131 9.01 8.80 -6.76
CA ARG A 131 10.39 9.00 -7.24
C ARG A 131 11.45 9.01 -6.14
N ALA A 132 11.09 9.34 -4.91
CA ALA A 132 12.07 9.56 -3.85
C ALA A 132 12.99 8.35 -3.57
N PRO A 133 12.48 7.10 -3.43
CA PRO A 133 13.34 5.92 -3.25
C PRO A 133 14.23 5.64 -4.47
N TYR A 134 13.71 5.83 -5.69
CA TYR A 134 14.48 5.69 -6.93
C TYR A 134 15.66 6.67 -6.97
N GLU A 135 15.40 7.96 -6.71
CA GLU A 135 16.43 8.99 -6.72
C GLU A 135 17.47 8.80 -5.62
N ALA A 136 17.07 8.33 -4.44
CA ALA A 136 17.98 7.99 -3.36
C ALA A 136 18.95 6.86 -3.77
N ARG A 137 18.45 5.82 -4.45
CA ARG A 137 19.27 4.74 -5.01
C ARG A 137 20.24 5.25 -6.08
N GLN A 138 19.78 6.11 -7.00
CA GLN A 138 20.64 6.69 -8.04
C GLN A 138 21.78 7.53 -7.45
N LYS A 139 21.51 8.32 -6.41
CA LYS A 139 22.53 9.13 -5.72
C LYS A 139 23.52 8.28 -4.92
N GLY A 140 23.05 7.20 -4.29
CA GLY A 140 23.90 6.28 -3.54
C GLY A 140 24.78 5.37 -4.40
N GLY A 141 24.39 5.11 -5.65
CA GLY A 141 25.18 4.35 -6.62
C GLY A 141 26.20 5.18 -7.41
N ALA A 142 26.24 6.50 -7.21
CA ALA A 142 27.15 7.42 -7.88
C ALA A 142 28.40 7.76 -7.03
N ALA A 143 28.69 6.96 -6.00
CA ALA A 143 29.83 7.11 -5.10
C ALA A 143 30.88 6.02 -5.33
#